data_AF-A0A059CEA0-F1
#
_entry.id   AF-A0A059CEA0-F1
#
_cell.length_a   1.000
_cell.length_b   1.000
_cell.length_c   1.000
_cell.angle_alpha   90.00
_cell.angle_beta   90.00
_cell.angle_gamma   90.00
#
_symmetry.space_group_name_H-M   'P 1'
#
loop_
_entity.id
_entity.type
_entity.pdbx_description
1 polymer ?
#
loop_
_entity_poly.entity_id
_entity_poly.type
_entity_poly.pdbx_seq_one_letter_code
_entity_poly.pdbx_strand_id
1 'polypeptide(L)'
;MASKPGILTDWPWKPLGSFKYMILAPWMAHGTYQFIAKGPGERDFSYFLILPFLLERIIHNQIWISLSRHRTAKGNNRILDRGIEFEQVDRESNWDDQILLTGILLYMTNWTIPQASHLPLWKTDGVIITVLIHALVVEYLYYWLHRALHHHFLYSRYHSHHHSSVVTEPI
;
A
#
# COMPACT_ATOMS: atom_id res chain seq x y z
N MET A 1 1.37 19.81 0.99
CA MET A 1 1.00 19.15 2.26
C MET A 1 -0.43 19.52 2.64
N ALA A 2 -1.02 18.87 3.65
CA ALA A 2 -2.32 19.28 4.19
C ALA A 2 -2.28 20.75 4.66
N SER A 3 -3.42 21.45 4.61
CA SER A 3 -3.48 22.90 4.91
C SER A 3 -3.11 23.25 6.35
N LYS A 4 -3.33 22.32 7.29
CA LYS A 4 -2.92 22.43 8.71
C LYS A 4 -2.49 21.04 9.19
N PRO A 5 -1.25 20.58 8.97
CA PRO A 5 -0.84 19.21 9.27
C PRO A 5 -1.10 18.81 10.73
N GLY A 6 -1.55 17.58 10.94
CA GLY A 6 -1.78 16.99 12.26
C GLY A 6 -0.66 16.02 12.67
N ILE A 7 -0.83 15.39 13.83
CA ILE A 7 0.03 14.28 14.27
C ILE A 7 -0.13 13.12 13.27
N LEU A 8 0.98 12.47 12.92
CA LEU A 8 1.04 11.37 11.94
C LEU A 8 0.56 11.76 10.52
N THR A 9 0.62 13.03 10.14
CA THR A 9 0.44 13.41 8.72
C THR A 9 1.54 12.84 7.83
N ASP A 10 2.74 12.68 8.37
CA ASP A 10 3.87 12.07 7.68
C ASP A 10 4.11 10.64 8.17
N TRP A 11 4.60 9.80 7.26
CA TRP A 11 5.02 8.45 7.58
C TRP A 11 6.21 8.45 8.54
N PRO A 12 6.28 7.51 9.51
CA PRO A 12 7.38 7.43 10.47
C PRO A 12 8.76 7.33 9.80
N TRP A 13 8.83 6.74 8.61
CA TRP A 13 10.06 6.55 7.83
C TRP A 13 10.30 7.62 6.76
N LYS A 14 9.48 8.68 6.71
CA LYS A 14 9.71 9.81 5.79
C LYS A 14 11.16 10.36 5.85
N PRO A 15 11.81 10.48 7.02
CA PRO A 15 13.21 10.96 7.09
C PRO A 15 14.22 10.08 6.35
N LEU A 16 13.90 8.81 6.07
CA LEU A 16 14.78 7.90 5.34
C LEU A 16 14.77 8.15 3.82
N GLY A 17 13.79 8.89 3.30
CA GLY A 17 13.62 9.11 1.86
C GLY A 17 13.65 7.80 1.08
N SER A 18 14.49 7.73 0.05
CA SER A 18 14.64 6.53 -0.80
C SER A 18 15.23 5.31 -0.07
N PHE A 19 15.80 5.47 1.13
CA PHE A 19 16.33 4.36 1.93
C PHE A 19 15.26 3.63 2.75
N LYS A 20 13.99 4.08 2.72
CA LYS A 20 12.91 3.49 3.53
C LYS A 20 12.73 1.98 3.35
N TYR A 21 13.05 1.42 2.19
CA TYR A 21 12.95 -0.03 1.94
C TYR A 21 13.90 -0.87 2.81
N MET A 22 14.98 -0.27 3.34
CA MET A 22 15.91 -0.94 4.26
C MET A 22 15.22 -1.43 5.54
N ILE A 23 14.06 -0.85 5.89
CA ILE A 23 13.24 -1.30 7.02
C ILE A 23 12.84 -2.78 6.86
N LEU A 24 12.56 -3.24 5.65
CA LEU A 24 12.15 -4.63 5.41
C LEU A 24 13.31 -5.59 5.20
N ALA A 25 14.52 -5.06 4.95
CA ALA A 25 15.68 -5.86 4.58
C ALA A 25 16.01 -7.00 5.57
N PRO A 26 15.95 -6.81 6.90
CA PRO A 26 16.21 -7.90 7.85
C PRO A 26 15.23 -9.08 7.69
N TRP A 27 13.93 -8.81 7.57
CA TRP A 27 12.93 -9.85 7.40
C TRP A 27 13.05 -10.54 6.04
N MET A 28 13.30 -9.78 4.96
CA MET A 28 13.49 -10.31 3.61
C MET A 28 14.71 -11.24 3.54
N ALA A 29 15.85 -10.82 4.11
CA ALA A 29 17.06 -11.63 4.17
C ALA A 29 16.84 -12.88 5.01
N HIS A 30 16.24 -12.75 6.18
CA HIS A 30 15.93 -13.88 7.06
C HIS A 30 14.97 -14.88 6.39
N GLY A 31 13.90 -14.42 5.75
CA GLY A 31 12.93 -15.30 5.07
C GLY A 31 13.51 -16.03 3.89
N THR A 32 14.31 -15.34 3.08
CA THR A 32 15.04 -15.96 1.97
C THR A 32 16.02 -17.02 2.47
N TYR A 33 16.79 -16.69 3.51
CA TYR A 33 17.74 -17.63 4.12
C TYR A 33 17.04 -18.86 4.68
N GLN A 34 16.00 -18.68 5.50
CA GLN A 34 15.22 -19.79 6.08
C GLN A 34 14.66 -20.71 5.00
N PHE A 35 14.14 -20.14 3.91
CA PHE A 35 13.57 -20.91 2.82
C PHE A 35 14.63 -21.73 2.05
N ILE A 36 15.82 -21.17 1.83
CA ILE A 36 16.92 -21.85 1.13
C ILE A 36 17.59 -22.90 2.02
N ALA A 37 17.86 -22.55 3.28
CA ALA A 37 18.61 -23.39 4.21
C ALA A 37 17.81 -24.60 4.71
N LYS A 38 16.47 -24.50 4.77
CA LYS A 38 15.60 -25.57 5.28
C LYS A 38 15.17 -26.57 4.20
N GLY A 39 14.99 -27.82 4.64
CA GLY A 39 14.45 -28.90 3.83
C GLY A 39 12.96 -28.68 3.47
N PRO A 40 12.44 -29.34 2.41
CA PRO A 40 11.09 -29.09 1.89
C PRO A 40 9.95 -29.12 2.93
N GLY A 41 10.05 -29.97 3.96
CA GLY A 41 9.02 -30.10 5.00
C GLY A 41 9.04 -29.01 6.08
N GLU A 42 10.10 -28.20 6.15
CA GLU A 42 10.28 -27.15 7.17
C GLU A 42 10.15 -25.74 6.59
N ARG A 43 9.97 -25.62 5.28
CA ARG A 43 9.86 -24.33 4.60
C ARG A 43 8.54 -23.65 4.94
N ASP A 44 8.63 -22.41 5.38
CA ASP A 44 7.48 -21.53 5.49
C ASP A 44 7.32 -20.72 4.19
N PHE A 45 6.44 -21.19 3.32
CA PHE A 45 6.08 -20.49 2.09
C PHE A 45 5.37 -19.17 2.37
N SER A 46 4.59 -19.08 3.45
CA SER A 46 3.85 -17.87 3.80
C SER A 46 4.80 -16.73 4.14
N TYR A 47 5.88 -17.00 4.88
CA TYR A 47 6.91 -16.01 5.19
C TYR A 47 7.76 -15.64 3.97
N PHE A 48 8.16 -16.63 3.17
CA PHE A 48 8.98 -16.41 1.96
C PHE A 48 8.24 -15.58 0.90
N LEU A 49 6.95 -15.86 0.67
CA LEU A 49 6.16 -15.21 -0.38
C LEU A 49 5.77 -13.76 -0.08
N ILE A 50 5.99 -13.26 1.15
CA ILE A 50 5.76 -11.85 1.48
C ILE A 50 6.58 -10.95 0.56
N LEU A 51 7.87 -11.24 0.35
CA LEU A 51 8.72 -10.41 -0.52
C LEU A 51 8.22 -10.40 -1.99
N PRO A 52 8.04 -11.55 -2.66
CA PRO A 52 7.43 -11.61 -3.99
C PRO A 52 6.10 -10.86 -4.09
N PHE A 53 5.22 -10.98 -3.09
CA PHE A 53 3.94 -10.28 -3.05
C PHE A 53 4.12 -8.76 -2.98
N LEU A 54 5.03 -8.24 -2.16
CA LEU A 54 5.31 -6.81 -2.09
C LEU A 54 5.89 -6.27 -3.41
N LEU A 55 6.76 -7.04 -4.08
CA LEU A 55 7.31 -6.68 -5.39
C LEU A 55 6.23 -6.67 -6.47
N GLU A 56 5.33 -7.66 -6.46
CA GLU A 56 4.17 -7.70 -7.34
C GLU A 56 3.31 -6.44 -7.14
N ARG A 57 3.04 -6.03 -5.90
CA ARG A 57 2.30 -4.79 -5.58
C ARG A 57 2.98 -3.53 -6.13
N ILE A 58 4.31 -3.44 -6.04
CA ILE A 58 5.08 -2.34 -6.62
C ILE A 58 4.89 -2.29 -8.14
N ILE A 59 5.08 -3.42 -8.82
CA ILE A 59 4.94 -3.53 -10.28
C ILE A 59 3.50 -3.20 -10.71
N HIS A 60 2.52 -3.77 -10.03
CA HIS A 60 1.11 -3.56 -10.29
C HIS A 60 0.74 -2.07 -10.20
N ASN A 61 1.12 -1.38 -9.11
CA ASN A 61 0.86 0.04 -8.96
C ASN A 61 1.57 0.87 -10.05
N GLN A 62 2.82 0.56 -10.37
CA GLN A 62 3.55 1.25 -11.42
C GLN A 62 2.89 1.11 -12.81
N ILE A 63 2.35 -0.06 -13.14
CA ILE A 63 1.59 -0.29 -14.37
C ILE A 63 0.35 0.62 -14.39
N TRP A 64 -0.42 0.67 -13.30
CA TRP A 64 -1.64 1.48 -13.23
C TRP A 64 -1.37 2.98 -13.27
N ILE A 65 -0.35 3.46 -12.56
CA ILE A 65 0.10 4.86 -12.61
C ILE A 65 0.51 5.20 -14.04
N SER A 66 1.32 4.35 -14.68
CA SER A 66 1.76 4.55 -16.08
C SER A 66 0.59 4.59 -17.06
N LEU A 67 -0.37 3.68 -16.91
CA LEU A 67 -1.57 3.64 -17.73
C LEU A 67 -2.45 4.88 -17.52
N SER A 68 -2.62 5.31 -16.27
CA SER A 68 -3.37 6.53 -15.92
C SER A 68 -2.74 7.76 -16.56
N ARG A 69 -1.42 7.95 -16.37
CA ARG A 69 -0.67 9.07 -16.97
C ARG A 69 -0.73 9.06 -18.49
N HIS A 70 -0.59 7.89 -19.13
CA HIS A 70 -0.72 7.76 -20.58
C HIS A 70 -2.11 8.17 -21.08
N ARG A 71 -3.18 7.77 -20.37
CA ARG A 71 -4.56 8.16 -20.71
C ARG A 71 -4.78 9.67 -20.55
N THR A 72 -4.26 10.27 -19.48
CA THR A 72 -4.33 11.71 -19.26
C THR A 72 -3.54 12.49 -20.33
N ALA A 73 -2.37 11.99 -20.73
CA ALA A 73 -1.54 12.60 -21.77
C ALA A 73 -2.26 12.63 -23.13
N LYS A 74 -3.03 11.60 -23.48
CA LYS A 74 -3.85 11.55 -24.71
C LYS A 74 -4.99 12.58 -24.75
N GLY A 75 -5.41 13.13 -23.61
CA GLY A 75 -6.39 14.23 -23.55
C GLY A 75 -7.86 13.83 -23.62
N ASN A 76 -8.20 12.67 -24.20
CA ASN A 76 -9.60 12.29 -24.47
C ASN A 76 -10.49 12.07 -23.22
N ASN A 77 -9.91 11.94 -22.02
CA ASN A 77 -10.63 11.68 -20.77
C ASN A 77 -10.34 12.73 -19.69
N ARG A 78 -9.92 13.94 -20.08
CA ARG A 78 -9.62 15.01 -19.12
C ARG A 78 -10.91 15.65 -18.59
N ILE A 79 -11.03 15.71 -17.26
CA ILE A 79 -12.12 16.42 -16.58
C ILE A 79 -11.86 17.94 -16.60
N LEU A 80 -10.60 18.32 -16.43
CA LEU A 80 -10.10 19.70 -16.49
C LEU A 80 -9.08 19.79 -17.62
N ASP A 81 -9.07 20.90 -18.35
CA ASP A 81 -8.05 21.16 -19.38
C ASP A 81 -6.73 21.60 -18.75
N ARG A 82 -6.14 20.70 -17.96
CA ARG A 82 -4.86 20.86 -17.25
C ARG A 82 -4.08 19.54 -17.28
N GLY A 83 -2.76 19.65 -17.38
CA GLY A 83 -1.85 18.51 -17.32
C GLY A 83 -1.53 18.09 -15.88
N ILE A 84 -0.74 17.03 -15.74
CA ILE A 84 -0.08 16.70 -14.48
C ILE A 84 1.18 17.57 -14.34
N GLU A 85 1.30 18.25 -13.20
CA GLU A 85 2.45 19.10 -12.89
C GLU A 85 3.48 18.34 -12.03
N PHE A 86 4.75 18.75 -12.06
CA PHE A 86 5.81 18.11 -11.28
C PHE A 86 5.51 18.13 -9.77
N GLU A 87 4.90 19.19 -9.26
CA GLU A 87 4.53 19.29 -7.84
C GLU A 87 3.47 18.26 -7.44
N GLN A 88 2.60 17.85 -8.36
CA GLN A 88 1.68 16.75 -8.11
C GLN A 88 2.43 15.41 -8.11
N VAL A 89 3.33 15.18 -9.08
CA VAL A 89 4.13 13.95 -9.13
C VAL A 89 4.96 13.77 -7.86
N ASP A 90 5.62 14.83 -7.39
CA ASP A 90 6.44 14.80 -6.19
C ASP A 90 5.60 14.52 -4.94
N ARG A 91 4.42 15.13 -4.85
CA ARG A 91 3.48 14.88 -3.75
C ARG A 91 3.02 13.42 -3.68
N GLU A 92 2.77 12.82 -4.83
CA GLU A 92 2.16 11.52 -4.97
C GLU A 92 3.20 10.38 -5.08
N SER A 93 4.49 10.74 -5.07
CA SER A 93 5.62 9.80 -5.13
C SER A 93 5.73 8.86 -3.91
N ASN A 94 4.91 9.08 -2.88
CA ASN A 94 4.88 8.32 -1.63
C ASN A 94 3.85 7.15 -1.61
N TRP A 95 3.26 6.85 -2.76
CA TRP A 95 2.28 5.78 -2.99
C TRP A 95 2.70 4.39 -2.45
N ASP A 96 4.00 4.15 -2.38
CA ASP A 96 4.63 2.90 -1.95
C ASP A 96 4.78 2.78 -0.42
N ASP A 97 4.52 3.85 0.34
CA ASP A 97 4.57 3.79 1.81
C ASP A 97 3.51 2.83 2.38
N GLN A 98 2.35 2.70 1.74
CA GLN A 98 1.34 1.70 2.10
C GLN A 98 1.84 0.26 1.86
N ILE A 99 2.66 0.04 0.84
CA ILE A 99 3.28 -1.28 0.59
C ILE A 99 4.27 -1.60 1.70
N LEU A 100 5.06 -0.61 2.13
CA LEU A 100 5.98 -0.77 3.26
C LEU A 100 5.23 -1.10 4.56
N LEU A 101 4.16 -0.36 4.88
CA LEU A 101 3.29 -0.66 6.02
C LEU A 101 2.73 -2.09 5.95
N THR A 102 2.22 -2.48 4.78
CA THR A 102 1.67 -3.83 4.54
C THR A 102 2.75 -4.89 4.78
N GLY A 103 3.97 -4.68 4.29
CA GLY A 103 5.09 -5.59 4.52
C GLY A 103 5.42 -5.75 6.01
N ILE A 104 5.48 -4.64 6.75
CA ILE A 104 5.70 -4.68 8.20
C ILE A 104 4.60 -5.49 8.90
N LEU A 105 3.33 -5.22 8.57
CA LEU A 105 2.20 -5.92 9.18
C LEU A 105 2.21 -7.43 8.85
N LEU A 106 2.50 -7.80 7.61
CA LEU A 106 2.57 -9.20 7.20
C LEU A 106 3.70 -9.95 7.92
N TYR A 107 4.90 -9.37 7.97
CA TYR A 107 6.03 -9.98 8.68
C TYR A 107 5.79 -10.08 10.18
N MET A 108 5.25 -9.04 10.80
CA MET A 108 4.89 -9.06 12.22
C MET A 108 3.79 -10.09 12.51
N THR A 109 2.79 -10.21 11.65
CA THR A 109 1.70 -11.19 11.80
C THR A 109 2.24 -12.61 11.70
N ASN A 110 3.06 -12.92 10.69
CA ASN A 110 3.68 -14.24 10.56
C ASN A 110 4.57 -14.59 11.76
N TRP A 111 5.27 -13.61 12.32
CA TRP A 111 6.13 -13.85 13.49
C TRP A 111 5.33 -14.00 14.81
N THR A 112 4.25 -13.25 14.97
CA THR A 112 3.48 -13.21 16.23
C THR A 112 2.37 -14.26 16.30
N ILE A 113 1.85 -14.72 15.16
CA ILE A 113 0.78 -15.70 15.08
C ILE A 113 1.35 -17.00 14.51
N PRO A 114 1.59 -18.03 15.34
CA PRO A 114 2.16 -19.30 14.87
C PRO A 114 1.38 -19.93 13.71
N GLN A 115 0.06 -19.79 13.68
CA GLN A 115 -0.82 -20.31 12.64
C GLN A 115 -0.68 -19.56 11.29
N ALA A 116 -0.08 -18.38 11.29
CA ALA A 116 0.23 -17.65 10.07
C ALA A 116 1.51 -18.19 9.38
N SER A 117 2.25 -19.07 10.05
CA SER A 117 3.26 -19.92 9.42
C SER A 117 2.61 -21.18 8.85
N HIS A 118 3.07 -21.63 7.67
CA HIS A 118 2.55 -22.83 6.99
C HIS A 118 1.09 -22.75 6.49
N LEU A 119 0.62 -21.56 6.10
CA LEU A 119 -0.67 -21.45 5.42
C LEU A 119 -0.60 -22.18 4.06
N PRO A 120 -1.71 -22.83 3.64
CA PRO A 120 -1.77 -23.43 2.31
C PRO A 120 -1.64 -22.34 1.24
N LEU A 121 -0.98 -22.66 0.13
CA LEU A 121 -0.83 -21.73 -1.00
C LEU A 121 -2.18 -21.30 -1.59
N TRP A 122 -3.20 -22.16 -1.47
CA TRP A 122 -4.55 -21.86 -1.94
C TRP A 122 -5.61 -22.47 -1.02
N LYS A 123 -6.66 -21.69 -0.74
CA LYS A 123 -7.86 -22.17 -0.05
C LYS A 123 -9.08 -21.36 -0.51
N THR A 124 -9.95 -21.99 -1.30
CA THR A 124 -11.13 -21.33 -1.90
C THR A 124 -12.05 -20.70 -0.86
N ASP A 125 -12.32 -21.39 0.25
CA ASP A 125 -13.16 -20.83 1.32
C ASP A 125 -12.53 -19.57 1.93
N GLY A 126 -11.19 -19.54 2.04
CA GLY A 126 -10.46 -18.36 2.51
C GLY A 126 -10.59 -17.18 1.55
N VAL A 127 -10.59 -17.44 0.24
CA VAL A 127 -10.85 -16.42 -0.78
C VAL A 127 -12.27 -15.87 -0.65
N ILE A 128 -13.28 -16.75 -0.52
CA ILE A 128 -14.68 -16.33 -0.34
C ILE A 128 -14.84 -15.50 0.93
N ILE A 129 -14.29 -15.96 2.06
CA ILE A 129 -14.32 -15.22 3.33
C ILE A 129 -13.65 -13.85 3.18
N THR A 130 -12.51 -13.77 2.50
CA THR A 130 -11.80 -12.50 2.28
C THR A 130 -12.65 -11.52 1.47
N VAL A 131 -13.30 -11.99 0.39
CA VAL A 131 -14.21 -11.15 -0.40
C VAL A 131 -15.39 -10.65 0.43
N LEU A 132 -16.00 -11.52 1.25
CA LEU A 132 -17.12 -11.14 2.11
C LEU A 132 -16.71 -10.14 3.20
N ILE A 133 -15.57 -10.37 3.87
CA ILE A 133 -15.02 -9.42 4.86
C ILE A 133 -14.73 -8.07 4.20
N HIS A 134 -14.14 -8.08 3.01
CA HIS A 134 -13.86 -6.86 2.27
C HIS A 134 -15.15 -6.09 1.95
N ALA A 135 -16.10 -6.74 1.27
CA ALA A 135 -17.34 -6.11 0.83
C ALA A 135 -18.24 -5.63 1.98
N LEU A 136 -18.26 -6.34 3.12
CA LEU A 136 -19.19 -6.04 4.21
C LEU A 136 -18.56 -5.19 5.31
N VAL A 137 -17.29 -5.42 5.63
CA VAL A 137 -16.62 -4.77 6.77
C VAL A 137 -15.70 -3.65 6.29
N VAL A 138 -14.79 -3.96 5.36
CA VAL A 138 -13.78 -2.99 4.92
C VAL A 138 -14.44 -1.81 4.20
N GLU A 139 -15.33 -2.07 3.24
CA GLU A 139 -16.05 -1.02 2.52
C GLU A 139 -16.92 -0.16 3.45
N TYR A 140 -17.58 -0.78 4.43
CA TYR A 140 -18.38 -0.06 5.42
C TYR A 140 -17.51 0.89 6.26
N LEU A 141 -16.40 0.39 6.80
CA LEU A 141 -15.47 1.20 7.58
C LEU A 141 -14.83 2.30 6.73
N TYR A 142 -14.44 1.97 5.49
CA TYR A 142 -13.87 2.92 4.54
C TYR A 142 -14.83 4.07 4.27
N TYR A 143 -16.11 3.80 3.99
CA TYR A 143 -17.11 4.82 3.75
C TYR A 143 -17.24 5.80 4.92
N TRP A 144 -17.40 5.29 6.14
CA TRP A 144 -17.56 6.14 7.32
C TRP A 144 -16.29 6.91 7.69
N LEU A 145 -15.12 6.28 7.55
CA LEU A 145 -13.84 6.95 7.75
C LEU A 145 -13.64 8.07 6.73
N HIS A 146 -13.92 7.79 5.45
CA HIS A 146 -13.81 8.79 4.39
C HIS A 146 -14.77 9.96 4.63
N ARG A 147 -16.02 9.67 5.02
CA ARG A 147 -16.99 10.70 5.40
C ARG A 147 -16.51 11.54 6.59
N ALA A 148 -15.91 10.91 7.60
CA ALA A 148 -15.32 11.62 8.74
C ALA A 148 -14.14 12.51 8.32
N LEU A 149 -13.29 12.05 7.40
CA LEU A 149 -12.17 12.82 6.85
C LEU A 149 -12.62 14.10 6.13
N HIS A 150 -13.87 14.17 5.69
CA HIS A 150 -14.47 15.40 5.13
C HIS A 150 -14.99 16.39 6.18
N HIS A 151 -15.01 16.04 7.46
CA HIS A 151 -15.31 16.99 8.51
C HIS A 151 -14.18 18.02 8.63
N HIS A 152 -14.50 19.33 8.69
CA HIS A 152 -13.55 20.45 8.55
C HIS A 152 -12.23 20.28 9.32
N PHE A 153 -12.30 19.80 10.57
CA PHE A 153 -11.12 19.53 11.40
C PHE A 153 -10.17 18.49 10.77
N LEU A 154 -10.70 17.32 10.39
CA LEU A 154 -9.94 16.23 9.79
C LEU A 154 -9.56 16.54 8.34
N TYR A 155 -10.45 17.21 7.61
CA TYR A 155 -10.21 17.62 6.23
C TYR A 155 -8.94 18.46 6.13
N SER A 156 -8.86 19.54 6.89
CA SER A 156 -7.70 20.45 6.86
C SER A 156 -6.35 19.79 7.20
N ARG A 157 -6.37 18.70 7.99
CA ARG A 157 -5.21 18.01 8.56
C ARG A 157 -4.75 16.80 7.76
N TYR A 158 -5.68 16.05 7.19
CA TYR A 158 -5.42 14.71 6.67
C TYR A 158 -5.97 14.48 5.26
N HIS A 159 -7.01 15.22 4.83
CA HIS A 159 -7.69 14.91 3.56
C HIS A 159 -7.57 16.01 2.49
N SER A 160 -7.38 17.27 2.87
CA SER A 160 -7.32 18.41 1.93
C SER A 160 -6.20 18.27 0.90
N HIS A 161 -5.12 17.57 1.28
CA HIS A 161 -3.99 17.36 0.40
C HIS A 161 -4.33 16.43 -0.78
N HIS A 162 -5.11 15.38 -0.52
CA HIS A 162 -5.60 14.47 -1.56
C HIS A 162 -6.51 15.20 -2.56
N HIS A 163 -7.34 16.13 -2.09
CA HIS A 163 -8.20 16.96 -2.95
C HIS A 163 -7.45 18.02 -3.78
N SER A 164 -6.14 18.19 -3.57
CA SER A 164 -5.33 19.12 -4.38
C SER A 164 -4.86 18.52 -5.72
N SER A 165 -5.19 17.27 -5.99
CA SER A 165 -4.84 16.57 -7.23
C SER A 165 -5.79 16.95 -8.35
N VAL A 166 -5.21 17.56 -9.39
CA VAL A 166 -5.95 18.04 -10.57
C VAL A 166 -6.16 16.88 -11.54
N VAL A 167 -5.16 16.00 -11.63
CA VAL A 167 -5.23 14.73 -12.36
C VAL A 167 -5.39 13.62 -11.32
N THR A 168 -6.45 12.81 -11.40
CA THR A 168 -6.59 11.67 -10.49
C THR A 168 -5.67 10.54 -10.95
N GLU A 169 -4.86 10.02 -10.04
CA GLU A 169 -4.03 8.84 -10.28
C GLU A 169 -4.46 7.69 -9.34
N PRO A 170 -4.17 6.43 -9.70
CA PRO A 170 -4.37 5.29 -8.80
C PRO A 170 -3.21 5.25 -7.79
N ILE A 171 -3.40 5.92 -6.65
CA ILE A 171 -2.40 6.15 -5.59
C ILE A 171 -2.94 5.61 -4.27
#